data_AF-A0A6L9LAV0-F1
#
_entry.id   AF-A0A6L9LAV0-F1
#
_cell.length_a   1.000
_cell.length_b   1.000
_cell.length_c   1.000
_cell.angle_alpha   90.00
_cell.angle_beta   90.00
_cell.angle_gamma   90.00
#
_symmetry.space_group_name_H-M   'P 1'
#
loop_
_entity.id
_entity.type
_entity.pdbx_description
1 polymer ?
#
loop_
_entity_poly.entity_id
_entity_poly.type
_entity_poly.pdbx_seq_one_letter_code
_entity_poly.pdbx_strand_id
1 'polypeptide(L)'
;MSYPTYQLLTDDLPAIDEQHYKRLLNTSRSAVMYPALLAGYRNVYEAMNDTVLRNYLDVFVQRVAYAGLNIPDNETGITLKNHVLDNLFVEMADDQLETLSFNGLANLSDSLLPVLTELVDQNKPVHCVAFLVAAYGHYLQAETDDKGAPYETQEPLLHETDWAKIGDNDVLAFLDVSPLASATLRDIPHFAALYTLYRKQIAIYGVSFTLRQAMCTFWETV
;
A
#
# COMPACT_ATOMS: atom_id res chain seq x y z
N MET A 1 4.46 -26.77 3.69
CA MET A 1 4.32 -26.97 2.23
C MET A 1 5.30 -26.00 1.58
N SER A 2 6.09 -26.43 0.59
CA SER A 2 7.03 -25.53 -0.08
C SER A 2 6.25 -24.74 -1.13
N TYR A 3 6.12 -23.43 -0.95
CA TYR A 3 5.59 -22.55 -1.97
C TYR A 3 6.48 -22.62 -3.23
N PRO A 4 5.89 -22.54 -4.44
CA PRO A 4 6.67 -22.52 -5.66
C PRO A 4 7.66 -21.35 -5.59
N THR A 5 8.93 -21.67 -5.81
CA THR A 5 10.00 -20.67 -5.98
C THR A 5 9.60 -19.70 -7.08
N TYR A 6 9.94 -18.42 -6.92
CA TYR A 6 9.76 -17.29 -7.87
C TYR A 6 9.77 -17.68 -9.36
N GLN A 7 10.66 -18.59 -9.73
CA GLN A 7 10.86 -19.11 -11.08
C GLN A 7 9.65 -19.86 -11.68
N LEU A 8 8.84 -20.55 -10.88
CA LEU A 8 7.66 -21.31 -11.33
C LEU A 8 6.41 -20.43 -11.55
N LEU A 9 6.37 -19.23 -10.95
CA LEU A 9 5.25 -18.29 -11.10
C LEU A 9 5.38 -17.43 -12.37
N THR A 10 6.60 -17.28 -12.90
CA THR A 10 6.90 -16.41 -14.05
C THR A 10 6.92 -17.13 -15.40
N ASP A 11 6.90 -18.47 -15.43
CA ASP A 11 7.00 -19.23 -16.69
C ASP A 11 5.81 -18.95 -17.64
N ASP A 12 4.64 -18.60 -17.09
CA ASP A 12 3.44 -18.22 -17.86
C ASP A 12 3.29 -16.69 -18.04
N LEU A 13 4.22 -15.89 -17.49
CA LEU A 13 4.17 -14.43 -17.62
C LEU A 13 4.96 -13.98 -18.86
N PRO A 14 4.41 -13.05 -19.65
CA PRO A 14 5.16 -12.43 -20.73
C PRO A 14 6.40 -11.69 -20.16
N ALA A 15 7.41 -11.49 -21.00
CA ALA A 15 8.69 -10.91 -20.58
C ALA A 15 8.50 -9.50 -19.98
N ILE A 16 8.41 -9.46 -18.66
CA ILE A 16 8.30 -8.27 -17.84
C ILE A 16 9.58 -8.18 -17.02
N ASP A 17 10.05 -6.95 -16.82
CA ASP A 17 11.20 -6.70 -15.98
C ASP A 17 10.98 -7.27 -14.56
N GLU A 18 11.96 -8.05 -14.08
CA GLU A 18 11.90 -8.76 -12.81
C GLU A 18 11.66 -7.80 -11.63
N GLN A 19 12.27 -6.62 -11.70
CA GLN A 19 12.15 -5.60 -10.67
C GLN A 19 10.75 -4.97 -10.70
N HIS A 20 10.17 -4.72 -11.88
CA HIS A 20 8.79 -4.23 -12.00
C HIS A 20 7.77 -5.21 -11.41
N TYR A 21 7.90 -6.51 -11.69
CA TYR A 21 7.02 -7.52 -11.09
C TYR A 21 7.13 -7.51 -9.56
N LYS A 22 8.35 -7.55 -9.01
CA LYS A 22 8.57 -7.50 -7.56
C LYS A 22 7.99 -6.24 -6.93
N ARG A 23 8.17 -5.07 -7.56
CA ARG A 23 7.59 -3.82 -7.08
C ARG A 23 6.07 -3.87 -7.07
N LEU A 24 5.45 -4.34 -8.15
CA LEU A 24 4.00 -4.47 -8.23
C LEU A 24 3.47 -5.39 -7.13
N LEU A 25 4.07 -6.58 -6.96
CA LEU A 25 3.65 -7.55 -5.96
C LEU A 25 3.80 -7.00 -4.53
N ASN A 26 4.97 -6.46 -4.18
CA ASN A 26 5.25 -5.95 -2.84
C ASN A 26 4.36 -4.76 -2.47
N THR A 27 4.18 -3.81 -3.39
CA THR A 27 3.29 -2.66 -3.15
C THR A 27 1.83 -3.08 -3.02
N SER A 28 1.39 -4.07 -3.81
CA SER A 28 0.03 -4.62 -3.74
C SER A 28 -0.23 -5.34 -2.41
N ARG A 29 0.78 -6.06 -1.89
CA ARG A 29 0.73 -6.66 -0.55
C ARG A 29 0.53 -5.60 0.52
N SER A 30 1.34 -4.54 0.52
CA SER A 30 1.19 -3.43 1.46
C SER A 30 -0.17 -2.73 1.30
N ALA A 31 -0.64 -2.55 0.07
CA ALA A 31 -1.91 -1.92 -0.24
C ALA A 31 -3.07 -2.62 0.47
N VAL A 32 -3.14 -3.95 0.47
CA VAL A 32 -4.23 -4.65 1.13
C VAL A 32 -4.00 -4.87 2.63
N MET A 33 -2.75 -5.17 3.02
CA MET A 33 -2.42 -5.63 4.36
C MET A 33 -2.67 -4.58 5.45
N TYR A 34 -2.17 -3.35 5.29
CA TYR A 34 -2.33 -2.32 6.34
C TYR A 34 -3.79 -1.90 6.53
N PRO A 35 -4.58 -1.63 5.46
CA PRO A 35 -6.00 -1.37 5.62
C PRO A 35 -6.76 -2.56 6.20
N ALA A 36 -6.39 -3.80 5.86
CA ALA A 36 -7.03 -4.99 6.43
C ALA A 36 -6.77 -5.10 7.95
N LEU A 37 -5.52 -4.95 8.38
CA LEU A 37 -5.16 -5.01 9.79
C LEU A 37 -5.87 -3.91 10.59
N LEU A 38 -5.86 -2.66 10.07
CA LEU A 38 -6.56 -1.52 10.68
C LEU A 38 -8.08 -1.68 10.68
N ALA A 39 -8.67 -2.35 9.70
CA ALA A 39 -10.10 -2.70 9.70
C ALA A 39 -10.45 -3.79 10.74
N GLY A 40 -9.45 -4.33 11.41
CA GLY A 40 -9.59 -5.35 12.44
C GLY A 40 -9.73 -6.76 11.88
N TYR A 41 -9.17 -7.02 10.70
CA TYR A 41 -8.88 -8.38 10.24
C TYR A 41 -7.57 -8.86 10.86
N ARG A 42 -7.43 -10.17 11.05
CA ARG A 42 -6.18 -10.80 11.49
C ARG A 42 -5.72 -11.88 10.51
N ASN A 43 -6.68 -12.52 9.85
CA ASN A 43 -6.43 -13.52 8.82
C ASN A 43 -6.63 -12.94 7.41
N VAL A 44 -5.71 -13.26 6.52
CA VAL A 44 -5.74 -12.89 5.10
C VAL A 44 -7.04 -13.36 4.42
N TYR A 45 -7.51 -14.58 4.69
CA TYR A 45 -8.75 -15.12 4.14
C TYR A 45 -10.00 -14.29 4.49
N GLU A 46 -10.05 -13.70 5.68
CA GLU A 46 -11.17 -12.82 6.05
C GLU A 46 -11.09 -11.51 5.28
N ALA A 47 -9.89 -10.92 5.19
CA ALA A 47 -9.64 -9.70 4.44
C ALA A 47 -9.93 -9.87 2.94
N MET A 48 -9.56 -11.03 2.37
CA MET A 48 -9.87 -11.42 0.99
C MET A 48 -11.36 -11.37 0.68
N ASN A 49 -12.20 -11.63 1.68
CA ASN A 49 -13.65 -11.68 1.51
C ASN A 49 -14.32 -10.30 1.58
N ASP A 50 -13.57 -9.25 1.89
CA ASP A 50 -14.05 -7.87 1.86
C ASP A 50 -14.01 -7.30 0.43
N THR A 51 -15.18 -6.93 -0.10
CA THR A 51 -15.31 -6.39 -1.46
C THR A 51 -14.70 -5.00 -1.61
N VAL A 52 -14.68 -4.19 -0.55
CA VAL A 52 -14.07 -2.86 -0.58
C VAL A 52 -12.56 -2.99 -0.72
N LEU A 53 -11.92 -3.88 0.06
CA LEU A 53 -10.49 -4.16 -0.06
C LEU A 53 -10.11 -4.72 -1.42
N ARG A 54 -10.91 -5.65 -1.97
CA ARG A 54 -10.67 -6.20 -3.32
C ARG A 54 -10.78 -5.14 -4.42
N ASN A 55 -11.80 -4.31 -4.38
CA ASN A 55 -11.98 -3.26 -5.38
C ASN A 55 -10.87 -2.20 -5.27
N TYR A 56 -10.45 -1.86 -4.05
CA TYR A 56 -9.29 -1.00 -3.84
C TYR A 56 -8.01 -1.62 -4.43
N LEU A 57 -7.79 -2.91 -4.18
CA LEU A 57 -6.64 -3.63 -4.73
C LEU A 57 -6.63 -3.63 -6.26
N ASP A 58 -7.77 -3.88 -6.92
CA ASP A 58 -7.85 -3.83 -8.38
C ASP A 58 -7.46 -2.44 -8.94
N VAL A 59 -8.02 -1.37 -8.37
CA VAL A 59 -7.66 0.02 -8.73
C VAL A 59 -6.18 0.29 -8.49
N PHE A 60 -5.65 -0.18 -7.35
CA PHE A 60 -4.25 0.02 -6.97
C PHE A 60 -3.30 -0.70 -7.94
N VAL A 61 -3.51 -2.00 -8.20
CA VAL A 61 -2.68 -2.80 -9.10
C VAL A 61 -2.71 -2.22 -10.50
N GLN A 62 -3.89 -1.84 -11.01
CA GLN A 62 -4.02 -1.20 -12.32
C GLN A 62 -3.21 0.10 -12.39
N ARG A 63 -3.35 0.97 -11.37
CA ARG A 63 -2.64 2.25 -11.30
C ARG A 63 -1.13 2.07 -11.27
N VAL A 64 -0.65 1.20 -10.39
CA VAL A 64 0.78 0.95 -10.22
C VAL A 64 1.37 0.30 -11.46
N ALA A 65 0.71 -0.72 -12.03
CA ALA A 65 1.22 -1.41 -13.21
C ALA A 65 1.34 -0.45 -14.41
N TYR A 66 0.25 0.22 -14.79
CA TYR A 66 0.21 0.93 -16.07
C TYR A 66 0.84 2.32 -16.01
N ALA A 67 0.58 3.08 -14.93
CA ALA A 67 1.09 4.44 -14.83
C ALA A 67 2.37 4.54 -14.01
N GLY A 68 2.53 3.72 -12.98
CA GLY A 68 3.70 3.80 -12.08
C GLY A 68 4.91 2.98 -12.52
N LEU A 69 4.69 1.88 -13.24
CA LEU A 69 5.75 1.00 -13.77
C LEU A 69 5.83 1.04 -15.30
N ASN A 70 5.00 1.88 -15.94
CA ASN A 70 4.90 2.02 -17.39
C ASN A 70 4.70 0.68 -18.13
N ILE A 71 4.02 -0.27 -17.51
CA ILE A 71 3.68 -1.56 -18.14
C ILE A 71 2.57 -1.29 -19.16
N PRO A 72 2.71 -1.74 -20.42
CA PRO A 72 1.69 -1.48 -21.43
C PRO A 72 0.33 -2.04 -21.05
N ASP A 73 -0.73 -1.24 -21.21
CA ASP A 73 -2.12 -1.67 -21.09
C ASP A 73 -2.56 -2.44 -22.35
N ASN A 74 -1.96 -3.62 -22.52
CA ASN A 74 -2.25 -4.59 -23.55
C ASN A 74 -2.34 -5.98 -22.92
N GLU A 75 -2.45 -7.03 -23.74
CA GLU A 75 -2.53 -8.41 -23.28
C GLU A 75 -1.46 -8.80 -22.25
N THR A 76 -0.24 -8.26 -22.37
CA THR A 76 0.85 -8.49 -21.41
C THR A 76 0.54 -7.88 -20.05
N GLY A 77 0.18 -6.59 -20.02
CA GLY A 77 -0.13 -5.90 -18.76
C GLY A 77 -1.40 -6.41 -18.10
N ILE A 78 -2.41 -6.79 -18.88
CA ILE A 78 -3.65 -7.39 -18.37
C ILE A 78 -3.37 -8.76 -17.73
N THR A 79 -2.58 -9.60 -18.41
CA THR A 79 -2.18 -10.92 -17.89
C THR A 79 -1.42 -10.77 -16.57
N LEU A 80 -0.46 -9.84 -16.49
CA LEU A 80 0.27 -9.56 -15.25
C LEU A 80 -0.66 -9.08 -14.13
N LYS A 81 -1.54 -8.13 -14.42
CA LYS A 81 -2.48 -7.57 -13.44
C LYS A 81 -3.32 -8.68 -12.81
N ASN A 82 -3.92 -9.51 -13.67
CA ASN A 82 -4.77 -10.61 -13.23
C ASN A 82 -3.97 -11.65 -12.44
N HIS A 83 -2.76 -11.99 -12.90
CA HIS A 83 -1.88 -12.90 -12.17
C HIS A 83 -1.58 -12.41 -10.75
N VAL A 84 -1.26 -11.12 -10.58
CA VAL A 84 -1.04 -10.53 -9.25
C VAL A 84 -2.31 -10.62 -8.41
N LEU A 85 -3.47 -10.25 -8.96
CA LEU A 85 -4.74 -10.28 -8.21
C LEU A 85 -5.13 -11.69 -7.78
N ASP A 86 -4.92 -12.69 -8.63
CA ASP A 86 -5.29 -14.10 -8.37
C ASP A 86 -4.34 -14.76 -7.35
N ASN A 87 -3.06 -14.39 -7.34
CA ASN A 87 -2.05 -15.07 -6.53
C ASN A 87 -1.66 -14.32 -5.25
N LEU A 88 -1.85 -12.98 -5.18
CA LEU A 88 -1.37 -12.16 -4.06
C LEU A 88 -1.78 -12.74 -2.72
N PHE A 89 -3.05 -13.09 -2.59
CA PHE A 89 -3.57 -13.57 -1.33
C PHE A 89 -3.22 -15.03 -1.04
N VAL A 90 -3.03 -15.85 -2.08
CA VAL A 90 -2.54 -17.22 -1.94
C VAL A 90 -1.13 -17.20 -1.35
N GLU A 91 -0.28 -16.28 -1.80
CA GLU A 91 1.06 -16.08 -1.25
C GLU A 91 1.07 -15.57 0.20
N MET A 92 0.00 -14.89 0.63
CA MET A 92 -0.12 -14.35 1.99
C MET A 92 -0.82 -15.32 2.97
N ALA A 93 -1.46 -16.39 2.48
CA ALA A 93 -2.49 -17.13 3.20
C ALA A 93 -2.04 -17.85 4.49
N ASP A 94 -0.75 -18.19 4.60
CA ASP A 94 -0.22 -18.92 5.75
C ASP A 94 0.16 -18.03 6.95
N ASP A 95 0.18 -16.71 6.77
CA ASP A 95 0.66 -15.76 7.77
C ASP A 95 -0.46 -14.93 8.41
N GLN A 96 -0.23 -14.52 9.67
CA GLN A 96 -1.07 -13.51 10.32
C GLN A 96 -0.75 -12.14 9.72
N LEU A 97 -1.79 -11.30 9.51
CA LEU A 97 -1.63 -9.95 8.95
C LEU A 97 -0.67 -9.09 9.77
N GLU A 98 -0.63 -9.28 11.09
CA GLU A 98 0.29 -8.59 11.98
C GLU A 98 1.76 -8.94 11.68
N THR A 99 2.09 -10.23 11.56
CA THR A 99 3.46 -10.67 11.22
C THR A 99 3.88 -10.18 9.84
N LEU A 100 2.96 -10.22 8.86
CA LEU A 100 3.22 -9.70 7.51
C LEU A 100 3.48 -8.19 7.52
N SER A 101 2.92 -7.47 8.50
CA SER A 101 2.99 -6.01 8.57
C SER A 101 4.33 -5.46 9.05
N PHE A 102 5.18 -6.32 9.61
CA PHE A 102 6.51 -5.97 10.09
C PHE A 102 7.46 -5.57 8.95
N ASN A 103 8.40 -4.67 9.26
CA ASN A 103 9.39 -4.13 8.34
C ASN A 103 8.76 -3.51 7.07
N GLY A 104 7.65 -2.81 7.26
CA GLY A 104 6.88 -2.17 6.20
C GLY A 104 7.64 -1.08 5.47
N LEU A 105 8.45 -0.30 6.18
CA LEU A 105 9.17 0.84 5.59
C LEU A 105 10.17 0.41 4.53
N ALA A 106 10.76 -0.78 4.66
CA ALA A 106 11.64 -1.31 3.62
C ALA A 106 10.88 -1.49 2.30
N ASN A 107 9.68 -2.09 2.36
CA ASN A 107 8.84 -2.29 1.18
C ASN A 107 8.34 -0.96 0.60
N LEU A 108 7.93 -0.01 1.45
CA LEU A 108 7.50 1.30 1.00
C LEU A 108 8.65 2.07 0.34
N SER A 109 9.83 2.08 0.95
CA SER A 109 11.03 2.73 0.40
C SER A 109 11.46 2.10 -0.93
N ASP A 110 11.61 0.78 -0.97
CA ASP A 110 12.25 0.11 -2.12
C ASP A 110 11.29 -0.12 -3.29
N SER A 111 10.01 -0.33 -2.98
CA SER A 111 9.00 -0.69 -3.98
C SER A 111 7.98 0.41 -4.26
N LEU A 112 7.48 1.12 -3.23
CA LEU A 112 6.43 2.12 -3.42
C LEU A 112 6.97 3.50 -3.84
N LEU A 113 8.06 3.98 -3.23
CA LEU A 113 8.59 5.32 -3.54
C LEU A 113 8.99 5.48 -5.02
N PRO A 114 9.64 4.52 -5.69
CA PRO A 114 9.93 4.66 -7.12
C PRO A 114 8.66 4.81 -7.96
N VAL A 115 7.61 4.03 -7.64
CA VAL A 115 6.30 4.08 -8.30
C VAL A 115 5.62 5.43 -8.06
N LEU A 116 5.62 5.91 -6.82
CA LEU A 116 5.01 7.18 -6.45
C LEU A 116 5.73 8.36 -7.11
N THR A 117 7.06 8.34 -7.15
CA THR A 117 7.87 9.36 -7.81
C THR A 117 7.51 9.43 -9.30
N GLU A 118 7.43 8.29 -9.99
CA GLU A 118 7.01 8.23 -11.40
C GLU A 118 5.61 8.82 -11.60
N LEU A 119 4.65 8.47 -10.75
CA LEU A 119 3.28 9.00 -10.83
C LEU A 119 3.25 10.53 -10.66
N VAL A 120 4.02 11.06 -9.71
CA VAL A 120 4.09 12.51 -9.45
C VAL A 120 4.77 13.24 -10.61
N ASP A 121 5.90 12.73 -11.09
CA ASP A 121 6.66 13.33 -12.20
C ASP A 121 5.83 13.38 -13.49
N GLN A 122 4.99 12.38 -13.71
CA GLN A 122 4.05 12.33 -14.83
C GLN A 122 2.72 13.07 -14.57
N ASN A 123 2.55 13.71 -13.41
CA ASN A 123 1.31 14.35 -12.97
C ASN A 123 0.08 13.43 -13.09
N LYS A 124 0.25 12.15 -12.74
CA LYS A 124 -0.80 11.13 -12.74
C LYS A 124 -1.53 11.15 -11.39
N PRO A 125 -2.82 10.76 -11.35
CA PRO A 125 -3.52 10.61 -10.09
C PRO A 125 -2.82 9.64 -9.12
N VAL A 126 -2.61 10.10 -7.88
CA VAL A 126 -1.92 9.38 -6.79
C VAL A 126 -2.85 8.93 -5.66
N HIS A 127 -4.16 9.08 -5.81
CA HIS A 127 -5.14 8.92 -4.73
C HIS A 127 -5.05 7.55 -4.01
N CYS A 128 -4.99 6.43 -4.74
CA CYS A 128 -4.89 5.10 -4.15
C CYS A 128 -3.54 4.88 -3.43
N VAL A 129 -2.45 5.44 -3.98
CA VAL A 129 -1.13 5.38 -3.35
C VAL A 129 -1.05 6.26 -2.11
N ALA A 130 -1.61 7.47 -2.15
CA ALA A 130 -1.71 8.36 -1.00
C ALA A 130 -2.55 7.74 0.12
N PHE A 131 -3.61 6.99 -0.22
CA PHE A 131 -4.39 6.23 0.77
C PHE A 131 -3.55 5.15 1.45
N LEU A 132 -2.77 4.34 0.70
CA LEU A 132 -1.83 3.38 1.29
C LEU A 132 -0.86 4.05 2.26
N VAL A 133 -0.20 5.13 1.83
CA VAL A 133 0.79 5.84 2.66
C VAL A 133 0.11 6.42 3.93
N ALA A 134 -1.12 6.93 3.81
CA ALA A 134 -1.90 7.40 4.95
C ALA A 134 -2.30 6.26 5.91
N ALA A 135 -2.77 5.12 5.39
CA ALA A 135 -3.10 3.95 6.19
C ALA A 135 -1.87 3.42 6.94
N TYR A 136 -0.73 3.32 6.25
CA TYR A 136 0.51 2.88 6.87
C TYR A 136 1.00 3.82 7.97
N GLY A 137 1.00 5.14 7.71
CA GLY A 137 1.38 6.10 8.75
C GLY A 137 0.42 6.07 9.94
N HIS A 138 -0.87 5.79 9.73
CA HIS A 138 -1.84 5.63 10.81
C HIS A 138 -1.59 4.36 11.60
N TYR A 139 -1.30 3.24 10.93
CA TYR A 139 -0.89 1.98 11.55
C TYR A 139 0.29 2.18 12.52
N LEU A 140 1.32 2.93 12.12
CA LEU A 140 2.46 3.20 13.00
C LEU A 140 2.12 4.10 14.20
N GLN A 141 1.13 4.99 14.07
CA GLN A 141 0.77 5.94 15.13
C GLN A 141 -0.29 5.38 16.11
N ALA A 142 -1.23 4.57 15.63
CA ALA A 142 -2.45 4.25 16.38
C ALA A 142 -2.29 3.09 17.36
N GLU A 143 -1.37 2.14 17.10
CA GLU A 143 -1.09 0.92 17.90
C GLU A 143 -2.31 0.01 18.15
N THR A 144 -3.48 0.40 17.63
CA THR A 144 -4.77 -0.25 17.77
C THR A 144 -5.53 -0.13 16.45
N ASP A 145 -6.41 -1.08 16.19
CA ASP A 145 -7.26 -1.08 15.00
C ASP A 145 -8.58 -0.31 15.22
N ASP A 146 -9.39 -0.22 14.17
CA ASP A 146 -10.70 0.46 14.19
C ASP A 146 -11.69 -0.16 15.21
N LYS A 147 -11.41 -1.38 15.70
CA LYS A 147 -12.21 -2.08 16.71
C LYS A 147 -11.62 -1.94 18.12
N GLY A 148 -10.52 -1.21 18.27
CA GLY A 148 -9.80 -1.00 19.52
C GLY A 148 -8.95 -2.19 19.97
N ALA A 149 -8.74 -3.20 19.10
CA ALA A 149 -7.84 -4.30 19.42
C ALA A 149 -6.39 -3.88 19.14
N PRO A 150 -5.45 -4.10 20.08
CA PRO A 150 -4.06 -3.74 19.90
C PRO A 150 -3.38 -4.63 18.86
N TYR A 151 -2.27 -4.13 18.33
CA TYR A 151 -1.28 -4.87 17.54
C TYR A 151 0.12 -4.30 17.80
N GLU A 152 1.15 -5.06 17.48
CA GLU A 152 2.53 -4.62 17.55
C GLU A 152 3.00 -4.04 16.21
N THR A 153 3.91 -3.07 16.30
CA THR A 153 4.64 -2.53 15.16
C THR A 153 6.11 -2.91 15.29
N GLN A 154 6.71 -3.36 14.18
CA GLN A 154 8.15 -3.68 14.15
C GLN A 154 8.77 -3.06 12.91
N GLU A 155 9.56 -2.00 13.13
CA GLU A 155 10.21 -1.25 12.06
C GLU A 155 11.70 -1.03 12.34
N PRO A 156 12.56 -1.98 11.93
CA PRO A 156 14.01 -1.90 12.19
C PRO A 156 14.70 -0.69 11.56
N LEU A 157 14.08 -0.09 10.53
CA LEU A 157 14.61 1.08 9.83
C LEU A 157 14.31 2.41 10.53
N LEU A 158 13.44 2.43 11.55
CA LEU A 158 13.08 3.65 12.27
C LEU A 158 14.04 3.91 13.43
N HIS A 159 14.54 5.14 13.49
CA HIS A 159 15.29 5.64 14.63
C HIS A 159 14.39 6.45 15.58
N GLU A 160 14.87 6.76 16.78
CA GLU A 160 14.12 7.53 17.79
C GLU A 160 13.58 8.86 17.23
N THR A 161 14.35 9.54 16.39
CA THR A 161 13.93 10.78 15.73
C THR A 161 12.79 10.58 14.73
N ASP A 162 12.66 9.41 14.13
CA ASP A 162 11.59 9.11 13.20
C ASP A 162 10.30 8.69 13.95
N TRP A 163 10.45 7.95 15.05
CA TRP A 163 9.35 7.71 15.99
C TRP A 163 8.78 9.01 16.55
N ALA A 164 9.63 10.00 16.85
CA ALA A 164 9.18 11.32 17.26
C ALA A 164 8.31 12.01 16.19
N LYS A 165 8.66 11.87 14.89
CA LYS A 165 7.85 12.41 13.78
C LYS A 165 6.51 11.68 13.63
N ILE A 166 6.49 10.37 13.83
CA ILE A 166 5.25 9.56 13.78
C ILE A 166 4.27 9.97 14.88
N GLY A 167 4.79 10.29 16.07
CA GLY A 167 4.02 10.78 17.21
C GLY A 167 3.68 12.27 17.18
N ASP A 168 4.12 13.03 16.16
CA ASP A 168 3.90 14.47 16.10
C ASP A 168 2.43 14.82 15.82
N ASN A 169 2.01 16.01 16.28
CA ASN A 169 0.70 16.58 15.96
C ASN A 169 0.62 17.02 14.48
N ASP A 170 1.76 17.38 13.88
CA ASP A 170 1.88 17.57 12.44
C ASP A 170 1.90 16.22 11.75
N VAL A 171 0.74 15.81 11.24
CA VAL A 171 0.59 14.54 10.55
C VAL A 171 1.52 14.39 9.34
N LEU A 172 1.95 15.50 8.72
CA LEU A 172 2.89 15.47 7.59
C LEU A 172 4.31 15.10 8.02
N ALA A 173 4.67 15.22 9.30
CA ALA A 173 6.00 14.88 9.79
C ALA A 173 6.38 13.42 9.49
N PHE A 174 5.41 12.50 9.42
CA PHE A 174 5.63 11.13 8.97
C PHE A 174 6.27 11.05 7.57
N LEU A 175 5.93 11.97 6.66
CA LEU A 175 6.52 11.96 5.30
C LEU A 175 8.01 12.30 5.30
N ASP A 176 8.52 12.86 6.39
CA ASP A 176 9.91 13.27 6.56
C ASP A 176 10.74 12.23 7.33
N VAL A 177 10.19 11.05 7.65
CA VAL A 177 10.97 9.96 8.29
C VAL A 177 12.13 9.53 7.40
N SER A 178 13.24 9.11 8.00
CA SER A 178 14.51 8.87 7.29
C SER A 178 14.38 8.01 6.02
N PRO A 179 13.63 6.89 6.01
CA PRO A 179 13.48 6.07 4.80
C PRO A 179 12.66 6.73 3.67
N LEU A 180 11.85 7.75 3.96
CA LEU A 180 10.97 8.42 2.98
C LEU A 180 11.44 9.83 2.59
N ALA A 181 12.32 10.42 3.40
CA ALA A 181 12.71 11.83 3.29
C ALA A 181 13.27 12.23 1.91
N SER A 182 13.96 11.32 1.22
CA SER A 182 14.53 11.57 -0.11
C SER A 182 13.49 11.86 -1.19
N ALA A 183 12.25 11.38 -1.02
CA ALA A 183 11.16 11.60 -1.95
C ALA A 183 10.48 12.96 -1.79
N THR A 184 10.79 13.73 -0.72
CA THR A 184 10.24 15.08 -0.48
C THR A 184 8.72 15.15 -0.62
N LEU A 185 8.01 14.09 -0.22
CA LEU A 185 6.57 13.93 -0.45
C LEU A 185 5.72 15.04 0.18
N ARG A 186 6.22 15.61 1.27
CA ARG A 186 5.63 16.76 1.96
C ARG A 186 5.55 18.00 1.07
N ASP A 187 6.52 18.19 0.19
CA ASP A 187 6.63 19.37 -0.68
C ASP A 187 5.78 19.26 -1.95
N ILE A 188 5.17 18.09 -2.19
CA ILE A 188 4.27 17.83 -3.33
C ILE A 188 2.83 18.19 -2.90
N PRO A 189 2.27 19.36 -3.30
CA PRO A 189 1.09 19.90 -2.64
C PRO A 189 -0.16 19.03 -2.76
N HIS A 190 -0.38 18.42 -3.93
CA HIS A 190 -1.53 17.56 -4.16
C HIS A 190 -1.43 16.25 -3.38
N PHE A 191 -0.22 15.68 -3.24
CA PHE A 191 0.01 14.47 -2.45
C PHE A 191 -0.15 14.76 -0.95
N ALA A 192 0.50 15.81 -0.45
CA ALA A 192 0.40 16.23 0.95
C ALA A 192 -1.06 16.53 1.35
N ALA A 193 -1.85 17.14 0.47
CA ALA A 193 -3.28 17.40 0.69
C ALA A 193 -4.09 16.10 0.81
N LEU A 194 -3.89 15.14 -0.10
CA LEU A 194 -4.56 13.84 -0.08
C LEU A 194 -4.16 13.02 1.16
N TYR A 195 -2.87 12.96 1.46
CA TYR A 195 -2.36 12.28 2.64
C TYR A 195 -2.98 12.86 3.92
N THR A 196 -2.99 14.19 4.06
CA THR A 196 -3.61 14.87 5.21
C THR A 196 -5.09 14.57 5.33
N LEU A 197 -5.81 14.59 4.19
CA LEU A 197 -7.23 14.26 4.14
C LEU A 197 -7.48 12.83 4.65
N TYR A 198 -6.80 11.85 4.08
CA TYR A 198 -6.99 10.44 4.44
C TYR A 198 -6.57 10.18 5.88
N ARG A 199 -5.46 10.74 6.36
CA ARG A 199 -5.07 10.59 7.77
C ARG A 199 -6.12 11.10 8.74
N LYS A 200 -6.72 12.26 8.46
CA LYS A 200 -7.80 12.81 9.27
C LYS A 200 -9.05 11.94 9.21
N GLN A 201 -9.43 11.47 8.02
CA GLN A 201 -10.60 10.62 7.85
C GLN A 201 -10.42 9.26 8.55
N ILE A 202 -9.26 8.63 8.42
CA ILE A 202 -8.95 7.36 9.09
C ILE A 202 -9.02 7.55 10.62
N ALA A 203 -8.38 8.59 11.16
CA ALA A 203 -8.39 8.85 12.60
C ALA A 203 -9.79 9.12 13.18
N ILE A 204 -10.72 9.67 12.39
CA ILE A 204 -12.07 10.03 12.87
C ILE A 204 -13.10 8.93 12.60
N TYR A 205 -13.04 8.29 11.43
CA TYR A 205 -14.08 7.41 10.92
C TYR A 205 -13.63 5.96 10.72
N GLY A 206 -12.34 5.68 10.92
CA GLY A 206 -11.73 4.39 10.63
C GLY A 206 -11.35 4.21 9.16
N VAL A 207 -10.49 3.22 8.90
CA VAL A 207 -9.94 2.94 7.58
C VAL A 207 -11.00 2.44 6.61
N SER A 208 -11.94 1.62 7.08
CA SER A 208 -12.97 1.01 6.22
C SER A 208 -13.96 2.03 5.67
N PHE A 209 -14.39 2.99 6.50
CA PHE A 209 -15.27 4.07 6.06
C PHE A 209 -14.55 4.99 5.08
N THR A 210 -13.32 5.39 5.43
CA THR A 210 -12.49 6.27 4.60
C THR A 210 -12.24 5.67 3.22
N LEU A 211 -11.93 4.38 3.16
CA LEU A 211 -11.69 3.68 1.90
C LEU A 211 -12.94 3.70 0.99
N ARG A 212 -14.11 3.36 1.54
CA ARG A 212 -15.38 3.43 0.80
C ARG A 212 -15.65 4.83 0.26
N GLN A 213 -15.43 5.85 1.09
CA GLN A 213 -15.64 7.24 0.67
C GLN A 213 -14.68 7.62 -0.46
N ALA A 214 -13.39 7.33 -0.32
CA ALA A 214 -12.36 7.64 -1.30
C ALA A 214 -12.66 7.02 -2.67
N MET A 215 -13.13 5.76 -2.67
CA MET A 215 -13.57 5.04 -3.87
C MET A 215 -14.69 5.78 -4.60
N CYS A 216 -15.74 6.21 -3.88
CA CYS A 216 -16.91 6.85 -4.49
C CYS A 216 -16.65 8.29 -5.00
N THR A 217 -15.60 8.97 -4.53
CA THR A 217 -15.40 10.40 -4.86
C THR A 217 -14.25 10.66 -5.83
N PHE A 218 -13.23 9.80 -5.88
CA PHE A 218 -11.98 10.15 -6.56
C PHE A 218 -11.45 9.09 -7.52
N TRP A 219 -11.93 7.84 -7.46
CA TRP A 219 -11.40 6.75 -8.28
C TRP A 219 -12.28 6.38 -9.48
N GLU A 220 -13.45 7.00 -9.62
CA GLU A 220 -14.34 6.82 -10.77
C GLU A 220 -13.99 7.71 -11.99
N THR A 221 -12.90 8.49 -11.93
CA THR A 221 -12.43 9.34 -13.04
C THR A 221 -11.09 8.89 -13.62
N VAL A 222 -10.86 7.58 -13.69
CA VAL A 222 -9.74 6.98 -14.43
C VAL A 222 -9.97 7.11 -15.94
#